data_AF-A0A2V7YF71-F1
#
_entry.id   AF-A0A2V7YF71-F1
#
_cell.length_a   1.000
_cell.length_b   1.000
_cell.length_c   1.000
_cell.angle_alpha   90.00
_cell.angle_beta   90.00
_cell.angle_gamma   90.00
#
_symmetry.space_group_name_H-M   'P 1'
#
loop_
_entity.id
_entity.type
_entity.pdbx_description
1 polymer ?
#
loop_
_entity_poly.entity_id
_entity_poly.type
_entity_poly.pdbx_seq_one_letter_code
_entity_poly.pdbx_strand_id
1 'polypeptide(L)'
;MKSSPPSRLGPLGVVKQPVDLDATLPITGQTTRLSPDPEVLPMRCLRCQGPVEKGTAPVHLEGEGYRLAWEQVPAWVCTRCELAYFEPDQVATVQKALRAMRSLKPGH
;
A
#
# COMPACT_ATOMS: atom_id res chain seq x y z
N MET A 1 -47.19 -14.35 44.87
CA MET A 1 -46.13 -14.14 45.89
C MET A 1 -45.04 -13.24 45.30
N LYS A 2 -44.66 -12.22 46.07
CA LYS A 2 -43.52 -11.27 45.90
C LYS A 2 -43.58 -10.21 44.78
N SER A 3 -44.18 -9.11 45.21
CA SER A 3 -43.98 -7.68 44.93
C SER A 3 -42.58 -7.15 44.61
N SER A 4 -42.51 -6.12 43.74
CA SER A 4 -41.77 -4.85 43.96
C SER A 4 -42.10 -3.79 42.86
N PRO A 5 -41.77 -2.48 43.02
CA PRO A 5 -42.69 -1.38 43.37
C PRO A 5 -43.14 -0.50 42.18
N PRO A 6 -44.07 0.46 42.37
CA PRO A 6 -44.61 1.27 41.28
C PRO A 6 -43.75 2.50 41.01
N SER A 7 -43.30 2.66 39.77
CA SER A 7 -42.74 3.94 39.30
C SER A 7 -43.88 4.88 38.92
N ARG A 8 -43.92 6.02 39.60
CA ARG A 8 -44.93 7.09 39.49
C ARG A 8 -45.10 7.60 38.04
N LEU A 9 -46.35 7.86 37.66
CA LEU A 9 -46.70 8.68 36.51
C LEU A 9 -46.49 10.16 36.84
N GLY A 10 -45.67 10.84 36.02
CA GLY A 10 -45.66 12.30 35.86
C GLY A 10 -46.08 12.66 34.42
N PRO A 11 -46.69 13.83 34.17
CA PRO A 11 -47.21 14.18 32.87
C PRO A 11 -46.13 14.85 32.01
N LEU A 12 -46.13 14.57 30.71
CA LEU A 12 -45.31 15.15 29.64
C LEU A 12 -43.84 14.69 29.60
N GLY A 13 -43.57 13.83 28.61
CA GLY A 13 -42.23 13.39 28.25
C GLY A 13 -42.23 11.92 27.84
N VAL A 14 -42.81 11.60 26.69
CA VAL A 14 -42.57 10.31 26.04
C VAL A 14 -41.07 10.26 25.74
N VAL A 15 -40.29 9.62 26.61
CA VAL A 15 -38.96 9.15 26.25
C VAL A 15 -39.20 8.06 25.23
N LYS A 16 -39.04 8.39 23.94
CA LYS A 16 -38.99 7.37 22.90
C LYS A 16 -37.90 6.40 23.30
N GLN A 17 -38.23 5.12 23.37
CA GLN A 17 -37.24 4.06 23.51
C GLN A 17 -36.16 4.27 22.44
N PRO A 18 -34.88 4.00 22.74
CA PRO A 18 -33.84 4.02 21.71
C PRO A 18 -34.30 3.07 20.61
N VAL A 19 -34.53 3.63 19.42
CA VAL A 19 -34.79 2.82 18.24
C VAL A 19 -33.50 2.04 17.98
N ASP A 20 -33.59 0.73 18.12
CA ASP A 20 -32.53 -0.18 17.70
C ASP A 20 -32.42 -0.09 16.19
N LEU A 21 -31.42 0.67 15.72
CA LEU A 21 -31.21 0.97 14.30
C LEU A 21 -30.80 -0.29 13.50
N ASP A 22 -30.47 -1.39 14.18
CA ASP A 22 -30.14 -2.68 13.59
C ASP A 22 -31.39 -3.51 13.23
N ALA A 23 -32.56 -3.22 13.81
CA ALA A 23 -33.77 -4.02 13.64
C ALA A 23 -34.51 -3.84 12.29
N THR A 24 -34.09 -2.89 11.44
CA THR A 24 -34.77 -2.60 10.15
C THR A 24 -33.96 -2.96 8.91
N LEU A 25 -32.81 -3.63 9.04
CA LEU A 25 -32.01 -4.01 7.88
C LEU A 25 -32.39 -5.43 7.41
N PRO A 26 -33.00 -5.60 6.22
CA PRO A 26 -33.27 -6.90 5.65
C PRO A 26 -31.98 -7.44 5.02
N ILE A 27 -30.98 -7.76 5.85
CA ILE A 27 -29.82 -8.55 5.41
C ILE A 27 -29.74 -9.79 6.29
N THR A 28 -30.82 -10.56 6.28
CA THR A 28 -30.78 -12.00 6.55
C THR A 28 -29.82 -12.65 5.56
N GLY A 29 -28.63 -13.05 6.03
CA GLY A 29 -27.91 -14.19 5.46
C GLY A 29 -26.59 -13.97 4.73
N GLN A 30 -25.89 -12.85 4.89
CA GLN A 30 -24.52 -12.71 4.35
C GLN A 30 -23.52 -12.27 5.42
N THR A 31 -23.31 -13.13 6.42
CA THR A 31 -22.00 -13.21 7.08
C THR A 31 -21.04 -13.94 6.14
N THR A 32 -20.82 -13.39 4.94
CA THR A 32 -19.64 -13.72 4.17
C THR A 32 -18.50 -13.18 5.00
N ARG A 33 -17.74 -14.07 5.65
CA ARG A 33 -16.45 -13.72 6.23
C ARG A 33 -15.71 -12.93 5.16
N LEU A 34 -15.51 -11.64 5.36
CA LEU A 34 -14.50 -10.90 4.62
C LEU A 34 -13.20 -11.61 4.97
N SER A 35 -12.70 -12.44 4.05
CA SER A 35 -11.39 -13.07 4.20
C SER A 35 -10.39 -11.98 4.59
N PRO A 36 -9.64 -12.14 5.70
CA PRO A 36 -8.67 -11.15 6.13
C PRO A 36 -7.35 -11.26 5.37
N ASP A 37 -7.26 -12.09 4.33
CA ASP A 37 -6.09 -12.08 3.47
C ASP A 37 -6.19 -10.86 2.57
N PRO A 38 -5.32 -9.83 2.73
CA PRO A 38 -5.12 -8.91 1.63
C PRO A 38 -4.57 -9.79 0.51
N GLU A 39 -5.41 -10.16 -0.45
CA GLU A 39 -4.92 -10.66 -1.73
C GLU A 39 -4.04 -9.53 -2.27
N VAL A 40 -2.74 -9.65 -2.05
CA VAL A 40 -1.74 -8.73 -2.57
C VAL A 40 -1.81 -8.92 -4.07
N LEU A 41 -2.59 -8.06 -4.72
CA LEU A 41 -2.75 -8.10 -6.16
C LEU A 41 -1.33 -8.06 -6.76
N PRO A 42 -1.02 -8.97 -7.70
CA PRO A 42 0.30 -9.06 -8.27
C PRO A 42 0.67 -7.69 -8.88
N MET A 43 1.86 -7.20 -8.53
CA MET A 43 2.39 -5.95 -9.07
C MET A 43 2.31 -5.95 -10.59
N ARG A 44 1.77 -4.87 -11.17
CA ARG A 44 1.64 -4.71 -12.62
C ARG A 44 2.52 -3.58 -13.10
N CYS A 45 3.01 -3.71 -14.32
CA CYS A 45 3.84 -2.68 -14.94
C CYS A 45 3.01 -1.40 -15.13
N LEU A 46 3.49 -0.28 -14.58
CA LEU A 46 2.84 1.03 -14.67
C LEU A 46 2.76 1.56 -16.12
N ARG A 47 3.62 1.06 -17.02
CA ARG A 47 3.60 1.43 -18.45
C ARG A 47 2.60 0.61 -19.27
N CYS A 48 2.66 -0.72 -19.19
CA CYS A 48 1.94 -1.60 -20.13
C CYS A 48 0.93 -2.55 -19.46
N GLN A 49 0.77 -2.47 -18.14
CA GLN A 49 -0.03 -3.36 -17.30
C GLN A 49 0.35 -4.86 -17.40
N GLY A 50 1.50 -5.18 -17.99
CA GLY A 50 2.04 -6.53 -18.04
C GLY A 50 2.48 -7.05 -16.66
N PRO A 51 2.70 -8.36 -16.54
CA PRO A 51 3.26 -8.96 -15.33
C PRO A 51 4.67 -8.44 -15.07
N VAL A 52 5.04 -8.43 -13.79
CA VAL A 52 6.34 -7.97 -13.31
C VAL A 52 6.91 -9.02 -12.37
N GLU A 53 8.17 -9.37 -12.57
CA GLU A 53 8.85 -10.45 -11.85
C GLU A 53 10.15 -9.95 -11.23
N LYS A 54 10.63 -10.62 -10.18
CA LYS A 54 11.95 -10.31 -9.62
C LYS A 54 13.04 -10.75 -10.60
N GLY A 55 13.98 -9.86 -10.87
CA GLY A 55 15.13 -10.12 -11.72
C GLY A 55 16.23 -9.10 -11.45
N THR A 56 17.04 -8.84 -12.46
CA THR A 56 18.07 -7.81 -12.44
C THR A 56 17.96 -6.93 -13.67
N ALA A 57 18.38 -5.68 -13.53
CA ALA A 57 18.45 -4.74 -14.64
C ALA A 57 19.73 -3.91 -14.55
N PRO A 58 20.27 -3.47 -15.69
CA PRO A 58 21.44 -2.62 -15.69
C PRO A 58 21.10 -1.20 -15.23
N VAL A 59 22.06 -0.57 -14.55
CA VAL A 59 22.03 0.84 -14.18
C VAL A 59 23.29 1.49 -14.71
N HIS A 60 23.12 2.43 -15.64
CA HIS A 60 24.22 3.24 -16.16
C HIS A 60 24.07 4.67 -15.69
N LEU A 61 25.15 5.20 -15.11
CA LEU A 61 25.25 6.60 -14.71
C LEU A 61 26.38 7.26 -15.49
N GLU A 62 26.10 8.45 -15.97
CA GLU A 62 27.06 9.29 -16.67
C GLU A 62 27.01 10.68 -16.04
N GLY A 63 28.16 11.20 -15.62
CA GLY A 63 28.22 12.51 -14.99
C GLY A 63 29.63 12.88 -14.54
N GLU A 64 29.92 14.18 -14.55
CA GLU A 64 31.20 14.73 -14.06
C GLU A 64 32.46 14.13 -14.72
N GLY A 65 32.34 13.65 -15.96
CA GLY A 65 33.44 13.00 -16.69
C GLY A 65 33.64 11.52 -16.33
N TYR A 66 32.79 10.95 -15.46
CA TYR A 66 32.82 9.54 -15.08
C TYR A 66 31.62 8.78 -15.66
N ARG A 67 31.84 7.49 -15.93
CA ARG A 67 30.79 6.53 -16.29
C ARG A 67 30.83 5.38 -15.29
N LEU A 68 29.70 5.11 -14.66
CA LEU A 68 29.49 3.95 -13.81
C LEU A 68 28.44 3.06 -14.45
N ALA A 69 28.72 1.76 -14.48
CA ALA A 69 27.80 0.76 -15.01
C ALA A 69 27.71 -0.40 -14.01
N TRP A 70 26.50 -0.68 -13.56
CA TRP A 70 26.17 -1.91 -12.86
C TRP A 70 25.29 -2.75 -13.76
N GLU A 71 25.73 -3.95 -14.12
CA GLU A 71 25.01 -4.79 -15.07
C GLU A 71 23.86 -5.57 -14.42
N GLN A 72 23.93 -5.82 -13.11
CA GLN A 72 23.02 -6.73 -12.41
C GLN A 72 22.51 -6.11 -11.10
N VAL A 73 21.71 -5.05 -11.20
CA VAL A 73 21.06 -4.45 -10.02
C VAL A 73 19.70 -5.12 -9.79
N PRO A 74 19.40 -5.62 -8.56
CA PRO A 74 18.11 -6.22 -8.26
C PRO A 74 16.93 -5.29 -8.58
N ALA A 75 15.95 -5.80 -9.32
CA ALA A 75 14.80 -5.04 -9.75
C ALA A 75 13.58 -5.92 -9.96
N TRP A 76 12.42 -5.28 -9.98
CA TRP A 76 11.20 -5.85 -10.54
C TRP A 76 11.18 -5.51 -12.04
N VAL A 77 11.20 -6.51 -12.92
CA VAL A 77 11.30 -6.34 -14.37
C VAL A 77 10.02 -6.79 -15.03
N CYS A 78 9.46 -5.93 -15.89
CA CYS A 78 8.30 -6.30 -16.69
C CYS A 78 8.72 -7.28 -17.80
N THR A 79 8.13 -8.47 -17.84
CA THR A 79 8.46 -9.50 -18.84
C THR A 79 7.97 -9.18 -20.26
N ARG A 80 7.18 -8.10 -20.42
CA ARG A 80 6.65 -7.64 -21.72
C ARG A 80 7.38 -6.44 -22.31
N CYS A 81 7.70 -5.44 -21.49
CA CYS A 81 8.28 -4.18 -21.96
C CYS A 81 9.64 -3.85 -21.33
N GLU A 82 10.18 -4.78 -20.54
CA GLU A 82 11.53 -4.74 -19.97
C GLU A 82 11.79 -3.55 -19.02
N LEU A 83 10.74 -2.81 -18.67
CA LEU A 83 10.82 -1.73 -17.70
C LEU A 83 11.15 -2.29 -16.31
N ALA A 84 12.23 -1.76 -15.72
CA ALA A 84 12.72 -2.13 -14.40
C ALA A 84 12.24 -1.14 -13.33
N TYR A 85 11.89 -1.66 -12.16
CA TYR A 85 11.57 -0.90 -10.95
C TYR A 85 12.51 -1.32 -9.83
N PHE A 86 13.28 -0.37 -9.31
CA PHE A 86 14.28 -0.62 -8.28
C PHE A 86 13.69 -0.41 -6.89
N GLU A 87 14.04 -1.28 -5.96
CA GLU A 87 13.65 -1.12 -4.56
C GLU A 87 14.39 0.05 -3.89
N PRO A 88 13.86 0.60 -2.79
CA PRO A 88 14.43 1.78 -2.13
C PRO A 88 15.93 1.65 -1.81
N ASP A 89 16.38 0.46 -1.41
CA ASP A 89 17.79 0.21 -1.07
C ASP A 89 18.71 0.33 -2.29
N GLN A 90 18.27 -0.16 -3.45
CA GLN A 90 19.01 -0.05 -4.70
C GLN A 90 19.05 1.41 -5.16
N VAL A 91 17.92 2.12 -5.07
CA VAL A 91 17.84 3.55 -5.38
C VAL A 91 18.77 4.37 -4.46
N ALA A 92 18.79 4.09 -3.16
CA ALA A 92 19.65 4.77 -2.20
C ALA A 92 21.14 4.58 -2.52
N THR A 93 21.52 3.37 -2.95
CA THR A 93 22.88 3.03 -3.37
C THR A 93 23.29 3.81 -4.61
N VAL A 94 22.46 3.82 -5.65
CA VAL A 94 22.70 4.58 -6.90
C VAL A 94 22.82 6.08 -6.60
N GLN A 95 21.95 6.63 -5.77
CA GLN A 95 22.01 8.03 -5.37
C GLN A 95 23.26 8.36 -4.55
N LYS A 96 23.74 7.44 -3.70
CA LYS A 96 24.99 7.63 -2.96
C LYS A 96 26.19 7.69 -3.90
N ALA A 97 26.23 6.83 -4.91
CA ALA A 97 27.26 6.85 -5.94
C ALA A 97 27.24 8.17 -6.74
N LEU A 98 26.05 8.64 -7.14
CA LEU A 98 25.90 9.95 -7.80
C LEU A 98 26.45 11.10 -6.95
N ARG A 99 26.15 11.12 -5.64
CA ARG A 99 26.70 12.14 -4.73
C ARG A 99 28.22 12.06 -4.64
N ALA A 100 28.78 10.86 -4.54
CA ALA A 100 30.22 10.66 -4.49
C ALA A 100 30.91 11.15 -5.78
N MET A 101 30.36 10.81 -6.96
CA MET A 101 30.87 11.31 -8.25
C MET A 101 30.92 12.84 -8.30
N ARG A 102 29.85 13.50 -7.83
CA ARG A 102 29.77 14.96 -7.76
C ARG A 102 30.82 15.57 -6.85
N SER A 103 31.13 14.92 -5.73
CA SER A 103 32.18 15.35 -4.81
C SER A 103 33.60 15.10 -5.33
N LEU A 104 33.79 14.13 -6.22
CA LEU A 104 35.09 13.78 -6.78
C LEU A 104 35.54 14.75 -7.88
N LYS A 105 34.63 15.50 -8.48
CA LYS A 105 34.98 16.52 -9.47
C LYS A 105 35.92 17.55 -8.83
N PRO A 106 37.20 17.62 -9.23
CA PRO A 106 38.07 18.69 -8.80
C PRO A 106 37.45 20.00 -9.28
N GLY A 107 37.40 21.00 -8.39
CA GLY A 107 36.93 22.34 -8.71
C GLY A 107 37.59 22.86 -9.98
N HIS A 108 36.79 23.52 -10.81
CA HIS A 108 37.30 24.23 -11.97
C HIS A 108 38.13 25.43 -11.54
#